data_AF-Q56DH9-F1
#
_entry.id   AF-Q56DH9-F1
#
_cell.length_a   1.000
_cell.length_b   1.000
_cell.length_c   1.000
_cell.angle_alpha   90.00
_cell.angle_beta   90.00
_cell.angle_gamma   90.00
#
_symmetry.space_group_name_H-M   'P 1'
#
loop_
_entity.id
_entity.type
_entity.pdbx_description
1 polymer ?
#
loop_
_entity_poly.entity_id
_entity_poly.type
_entity_poly.pdbx_seq_one_letter_code
_entity_poly.pdbx_strand_id
1 'polypeptide(L)'
;MGMIYVPVFILMFLICFCNSEDSLTPTKPLSPGDRLISDGGIFALGFFSPKNSSANSYIGIWYNNIPERTYVWVANRDSPISSSSSDSKGSTLWTTTNKITTEAAGSAAILLDSGNLVIRLPNGTDIWQSFHHPTDTILPNMSLPLGNNNLFMHLVAWRAFDDPSTSDYSLGGDSSLQILVWNRTRPYWRRAALDGVLVSAMHRNSGPIMLQTTFNRGGEFYFTYTVSDGSPRTRMILHYTGMVKFLAWNSNSLSWEVFFERPGSSCDRYASCRPFGYCDATQTVATCKCLDGYEPGGLNFSLGCQRKKEMHCGQGDRFITLLNMKTPDKFLFIRNRSFDQCAEECSRNCSCTAYAYANLSSLSMTVDQSRCLVWMGELVDTEKRGDGRGENLYLRIPSSSGKHQTKGPMNFAMIEQLDNSDGLYDENSKILWISFKDIVPATDGFSDSNVLGRGGFGVVYKGTLEGGKEVDVKRLTKCSDHGMGHFRNEVVLIAKLQHRNLVRLLGYCIHGAEKLLSYEYLPNKSLDYFLF
;
A
#
# COMPACT_ATOMS: atom_id res chain seq x y z
N MET A 1 19.92 -2.83 77.74
CA MET A 1 19.26 -2.68 76.43
C MET A 1 18.75 -4.05 76.02
N GLY A 2 17.43 -4.26 76.03
CA GLY A 2 16.83 -5.53 75.61
C GLY A 2 16.69 -5.60 74.10
N MET A 3 17.22 -6.66 73.47
CA MET A 3 17.04 -6.92 72.04
C MET A 3 15.60 -7.37 71.78
N ILE A 4 14.88 -6.57 70.98
CA ILE A 4 13.53 -6.88 70.50
C ILE A 4 13.69 -7.66 69.19
N TYR A 5 13.23 -8.91 69.17
CA TYR A 5 13.15 -9.72 67.96
C TYR A 5 11.78 -9.49 67.31
N VAL A 6 11.76 -8.91 66.12
CA VAL A 6 10.55 -8.76 65.31
C VAL A 6 10.49 -9.93 64.33
N PRO A 7 9.44 -10.78 64.36
CA PRO A 7 9.29 -11.85 63.40
C PRO A 7 8.82 -11.26 62.07
N VAL A 8 9.68 -11.30 61.05
CA VAL A 8 9.30 -10.93 59.68
C VAL A 8 8.66 -12.16 59.04
N PHE A 9 7.34 -12.12 58.88
CA PHE A 9 6.58 -13.14 58.16
C PHE A 9 6.72 -12.86 56.65
N ILE A 10 7.64 -13.57 55.98
CA ILE A 10 7.75 -13.53 54.51
C ILE A 10 6.65 -14.42 53.95
N LEU A 11 5.55 -13.79 53.51
CA LEU A 11 4.51 -14.45 52.74
C LEU A 11 5.08 -14.75 51.35
N MET A 12 5.66 -15.93 51.15
CA MET A 12 5.90 -16.45 49.80
C MET A 12 4.55 -16.68 49.14
N PHE A 13 4.08 -15.68 48.38
CA PHE A 13 3.07 -15.92 47.37
C PHE A 13 3.61 -17.04 46.47
N LEU A 14 2.98 -18.21 46.54
CA LEU A 14 3.05 -19.21 45.48
C LEU A 14 2.50 -18.52 44.23
N ILE A 15 3.37 -17.85 43.48
CA ILE A 15 3.09 -17.41 42.12
C ILE A 15 2.99 -18.72 41.35
N CYS A 16 1.77 -19.24 41.24
CA CYS A 16 1.44 -20.25 40.27
C CYS A 16 1.62 -19.56 38.92
N PHE A 17 2.81 -19.68 38.32
CA PHE A 17 2.97 -19.44 36.91
C PHE A 17 2.12 -20.51 36.23
N CYS A 18 0.88 -20.16 35.92
CA CYS A 18 0.09 -20.88 34.94
C CYS A 18 0.81 -20.60 33.61
N ASN A 19 1.89 -21.34 33.35
CA ASN A 19 2.55 -21.27 32.06
C ASN A 19 1.52 -21.71 31.05
N SER A 20 1.17 -20.79 30.15
CA SER A 20 0.34 -21.11 29.01
C SER A 20 1.03 -22.22 28.23
N GLU A 21 0.36 -23.35 28.07
CA GLU A 21 0.91 -24.41 27.25
C GLU A 21 0.66 -24.05 25.79
N ASP A 22 1.74 -23.66 25.11
CA ASP A 22 1.77 -23.17 23.75
C ASP A 22 2.17 -24.24 22.73
N SER A 23 2.55 -25.44 23.22
CA SER A 23 3.03 -26.56 22.43
C SER A 23 2.20 -27.83 22.59
N LEU A 24 1.98 -28.52 21.46
CA LEU A 24 1.41 -29.85 21.38
C LEU A 24 2.52 -30.84 21.04
N THR A 25 2.55 -31.94 21.77
CA THR A 25 3.46 -33.06 21.53
C THR A 25 2.67 -34.32 21.19
N PRO A 26 3.28 -35.34 20.57
CA PRO A 26 2.59 -36.61 20.31
C PRO A 26 2.01 -37.26 21.59
N THR A 27 2.60 -36.98 22.75
CA THR A 27 2.15 -37.48 24.06
C THR A 27 1.02 -36.65 24.68
N LYS A 28 0.76 -35.44 24.16
CA LYS A 28 -0.26 -34.52 24.67
C LYS A 28 -1.09 -33.96 23.52
N PRO A 29 -2.04 -34.75 22.99
CA PRO A 29 -2.91 -34.31 21.92
C PRO A 29 -3.95 -33.31 22.43
N LEU A 30 -4.47 -32.49 21.51
CA LEU A 30 -5.57 -31.55 21.79
C LEU A 30 -6.92 -32.27 21.63
N SER A 31 -7.76 -32.26 22.67
CA SER A 31 -9.10 -32.86 22.63
C SER A 31 -10.20 -31.81 22.48
N PRO A 32 -11.43 -32.18 22.06
CA PRO A 32 -12.56 -31.25 22.07
C PRO A 32 -12.80 -30.63 23.45
N GLY A 33 -12.82 -29.31 23.52
CA GLY A 33 -12.92 -28.55 24.78
C GLY A 33 -11.59 -27.95 25.25
N ASP A 34 -10.47 -28.59 24.91
CA ASP A 34 -9.13 -28.10 25.22
C ASP A 34 -8.78 -26.87 24.36
N ARG A 35 -7.83 -26.08 24.86
CA ARG A 35 -7.27 -24.92 24.16
C ARG A 35 -5.77 -24.92 24.31
N LEU A 36 -5.09 -24.72 23.19
CA LEU A 36 -3.69 -24.35 23.17
C LEU A 36 -3.62 -22.82 23.10
N ILE A 37 -2.88 -22.18 24.00
CA ILE A 37 -2.82 -20.72 24.10
C ILE A 37 -1.38 -20.29 23.84
N SER A 38 -1.17 -19.30 22.98
CA SER A 38 0.18 -18.78 22.71
C SER A 38 0.83 -18.23 23.98
N ASP A 39 2.17 -18.22 24.05
CA ASP A 39 2.92 -17.84 25.26
C ASP A 39 2.46 -16.50 25.86
N GLY A 40 2.33 -15.44 25.05
CA GLY A 40 1.81 -14.14 25.45
C GLY A 40 0.28 -14.05 25.58
N GLY A 41 -0.43 -15.16 25.46
CA GLY A 41 -1.89 -15.24 25.61
C GLY A 41 -2.69 -14.53 24.52
N ILE A 42 -2.09 -14.25 23.35
CA ILE A 42 -2.71 -13.44 22.29
C ILE A 42 -3.69 -14.27 21.46
N PHE A 43 -3.27 -15.48 21.08
CA PHE A 43 -4.03 -16.39 20.23
C PHE A 43 -4.33 -17.69 20.96
N ALA A 44 -5.42 -18.34 20.57
CA ALA A 44 -5.76 -19.67 21.00
C ALA A 44 -6.13 -20.54 19.81
N LEU A 45 -5.79 -21.83 19.89
CA LEU A 45 -6.12 -22.88 18.94
C LEU A 45 -7.03 -23.91 19.62
N GLY A 46 -8.02 -24.40 18.89
CA GLY A 46 -8.84 -25.53 19.34
C GLY A 46 -10.05 -25.81 18.47
N PHE A 47 -10.93 -26.65 18.98
CA PHE A 47 -12.16 -27.06 18.30
C PHE A 47 -13.25 -26.00 18.43
N PHE A 48 -14.03 -25.80 17.37
CA PHE A 48 -15.20 -24.94 17.37
C PHE A 48 -16.27 -25.41 16.39
N SER A 49 -17.51 -25.02 16.67
CA SER A 49 -18.65 -25.12 15.76
C SER A 49 -19.24 -23.73 15.53
N PRO A 50 -19.60 -23.35 14.29
CA PRO A 50 -20.27 -22.07 14.02
C PRO A 50 -21.60 -21.96 14.76
N LYS A 51 -21.99 -20.74 15.16
CA LYS A 51 -23.18 -20.48 16.01
C LYS A 51 -24.47 -21.13 15.47
N ASN A 52 -24.64 -21.17 14.15
CA ASN A 52 -25.85 -21.66 13.50
C ASN A 52 -25.73 -23.10 12.97
N SER A 53 -24.60 -23.76 13.17
CA SER A 53 -24.39 -25.14 12.72
C SER A 53 -23.63 -25.95 13.78
N SER A 54 -24.37 -26.78 14.51
CA SER A 54 -23.81 -27.75 15.47
C SER A 54 -23.44 -29.08 14.83
N ALA A 55 -23.73 -29.26 13.53
CA ALA A 55 -23.49 -30.51 12.81
C ALA A 55 -22.00 -30.72 12.47
N ASN A 56 -21.26 -29.61 12.31
CA ASN A 56 -19.86 -29.62 11.87
C ASN A 56 -18.95 -29.00 12.95
N SER A 57 -17.82 -29.64 13.20
CA SER A 57 -16.75 -29.15 14.05
C SER A 57 -15.48 -28.92 13.24
N TYR A 58 -14.79 -27.82 13.56
CA TYR A 58 -13.58 -27.36 12.90
C TYR A 58 -12.48 -27.14 13.93
N ILE A 59 -11.23 -27.13 13.46
CA ILE A 59 -10.06 -26.70 14.21
C ILE A 59 -9.68 -25.32 13.68
N GLY A 60 -9.54 -24.33 14.55
CA GLY A 60 -9.18 -22.98 14.15
C GLY A 60 -8.39 -22.22 15.19
N ILE A 61 -7.78 -21.13 14.74
CA ILE A 61 -7.05 -20.16 15.58
C ILE A 61 -7.92 -18.91 15.69
N TRP A 62 -8.01 -18.33 16.88
CA TRP A 62 -8.72 -17.08 17.15
C TRP A 62 -7.96 -16.20 18.15
N TYR A 63 -8.32 -14.92 18.24
CA TYR A 63 -7.80 -14.05 19.30
C TYR A 63 -8.35 -14.48 20.66
N ASN A 64 -7.46 -14.85 21.59
CA ASN A 64 -7.85 -15.36 22.91
C ASN A 64 -8.49 -14.27 23.79
N ASN A 65 -8.01 -13.02 23.65
CA ASN A 65 -8.40 -11.90 24.51
C ASN A 65 -9.57 -11.08 23.96
N ILE A 66 -10.25 -11.57 22.92
CA ILE A 66 -11.44 -10.92 22.35
C ILE A 66 -12.68 -11.75 22.76
N PRO A 67 -13.70 -11.15 23.41
CA PRO A 67 -14.87 -11.89 23.91
C PRO A 67 -15.65 -12.62 22.81
N GLU A 68 -15.85 -11.97 21.66
CA GLU A 68 -16.47 -12.60 20.51
C GLU A 68 -15.43 -13.36 19.68
N ARG A 69 -15.66 -14.67 19.49
CA ARG A 69 -14.74 -15.54 18.75
C ARG A 69 -14.51 -15.02 17.34
N THR A 70 -13.30 -14.53 17.12
CA THR A 70 -12.82 -14.04 15.83
C THR A 70 -11.78 -15.01 15.30
N TYR A 71 -12.20 -15.90 14.40
CA TYR A 71 -11.31 -16.87 13.78
C TYR A 71 -10.43 -16.20 12.72
N VAL A 72 -9.14 -16.54 12.73
CA VAL A 72 -8.12 -16.00 11.82
C VAL A 72 -7.48 -17.10 10.95
N TRP A 73 -7.74 -18.37 11.28
CA TRP A 73 -7.29 -19.52 10.52
C TRP A 73 -8.16 -20.74 10.84
N VAL A 74 -8.38 -21.62 9.86
CA VAL A 74 -9.18 -22.85 9.98
C VAL A 74 -8.48 -23.98 9.23
N ALA A 75 -8.16 -25.07 9.92
CA ALA A 75 -7.40 -26.19 9.35
C ALA A 75 -8.24 -26.99 8.33
N ASN A 76 -9.36 -27.52 8.80
CA ASN A 76 -10.18 -28.50 8.09
C ASN A 76 -11.43 -27.86 7.48
N ARG A 77 -11.29 -26.66 6.89
CA ARG A 77 -12.42 -25.84 6.42
C ARG A 77 -13.29 -26.52 5.35
N ASP A 78 -12.70 -27.38 4.52
CA ASP A 78 -13.39 -28.16 3.48
C ASP A 78 -13.54 -29.65 3.85
N SER A 79 -13.19 -30.02 5.08
CA SER A 79 -13.31 -31.39 5.61
C SER A 79 -13.74 -31.35 7.08
N PRO A 80 -14.96 -30.83 7.36
CA PRO A 80 -15.47 -30.70 8.72
C PRO A 80 -15.61 -32.05 9.41
N ILE A 81 -15.46 -32.04 10.73
CA ILE A 81 -15.74 -33.19 11.59
C ILE A 81 -17.25 -33.24 11.81
N SER A 82 -17.96 -34.20 11.23
CA SER A 82 -19.41 -34.31 11.40
C SER A 82 -19.77 -35.04 12.69
N SER A 83 -20.83 -34.60 13.40
CA SER A 83 -21.34 -35.32 14.58
C SER A 83 -21.89 -36.71 14.25
N SER A 84 -22.37 -36.89 13.01
CA SER A 84 -22.81 -38.19 12.47
C SER A 84 -21.65 -39.16 12.18
N SER A 85 -20.41 -38.68 12.07
CA SER A 85 -19.22 -39.51 11.88
C SER A 85 -18.56 -39.88 13.21
N SER A 86 -19.36 -40.29 14.19
CA SER A 86 -18.88 -41.00 15.38
C SER A 86 -18.25 -42.37 15.04
N ASP A 87 -18.26 -42.76 13.75
CA ASP A 87 -17.79 -44.05 13.23
C ASP A 87 -16.47 -44.02 12.44
N SER A 88 -15.77 -42.88 12.29
CA SER A 88 -14.42 -42.89 11.69
C SER A 88 -13.34 -43.19 12.74
N LYS A 89 -13.36 -44.40 13.30
CA LYS A 89 -12.22 -44.94 14.06
C LYS A 89 -10.98 -45.00 13.15
N GLY A 90 -10.18 -43.93 13.14
CA GLY A 90 -8.82 -43.91 12.60
C GLY A 90 -8.60 -43.32 11.20
N SER A 91 -9.59 -42.71 10.54
CA SER A 91 -9.33 -42.03 9.26
C SER A 91 -8.85 -40.58 9.48
N THR A 92 -7.67 -40.25 8.98
CA THR A 92 -7.15 -38.87 8.97
C THR A 92 -8.04 -37.96 8.11
N LEU A 93 -8.73 -37.01 8.73
CA LEU A 93 -9.59 -36.03 8.03
C LEU A 93 -8.79 -34.89 7.41
N TRP A 94 -7.71 -34.48 8.07
CA TRP A 94 -6.82 -33.43 7.61
C TRP A 94 -5.41 -33.68 8.14
N THR A 95 -4.40 -33.41 7.32
CA THR A 95 -2.99 -33.49 7.69
C THR A 95 -2.21 -32.40 6.98
N THR A 96 -1.11 -31.98 7.58
CA THR A 96 -0.14 -31.13 6.88
C THR A 96 0.47 -31.91 5.71
N THR A 97 0.85 -31.20 4.65
CA THR A 97 1.34 -31.78 3.39
C THR A 97 2.71 -32.48 3.51
N ASN A 98 3.48 -32.18 4.55
CA ASN A 98 4.77 -32.83 4.80
C ASN A 98 4.55 -34.17 5.52
N LYS A 99 4.60 -35.28 4.76
CA LYS A 99 4.67 -36.65 5.31
C LYS A 99 6.04 -36.89 5.95
N ILE A 100 6.20 -36.40 7.18
CA ILE A 100 7.43 -36.58 7.97
C ILE A 100 7.50 -38.05 8.39
N THR A 101 8.45 -38.81 7.85
CA THR A 101 8.50 -40.27 8.05
C THR A 101 9.59 -40.77 8.99
N THR A 102 10.55 -39.94 9.44
CA THR A 102 11.68 -40.47 10.24
C THR A 102 12.33 -39.54 11.28
N GLU A 103 12.03 -38.23 11.35
CA GLU A 103 12.62 -37.30 12.35
C GLU A 103 11.62 -36.84 13.45
N ALA A 104 10.47 -37.50 13.57
CA ALA A 104 9.37 -37.06 14.44
C ALA A 104 9.59 -37.29 15.96
N ALA A 105 10.71 -37.89 16.38
CA ALA A 105 11.03 -38.06 17.79
C ALA A 105 11.41 -36.71 18.42
N GLY A 106 10.44 -36.08 19.08
CA GLY A 106 10.62 -34.79 19.77
C GLY A 106 10.17 -33.55 18.98
N SER A 107 9.52 -33.71 17.83
CA SER A 107 8.87 -32.58 17.15
C SER A 107 7.64 -32.11 17.93
N ALA A 108 7.41 -30.80 17.97
CA ALA A 108 6.24 -30.21 18.60
C ALA A 108 5.52 -29.24 17.64
N ALA A 109 4.19 -29.15 17.76
CA ALA A 109 3.42 -28.10 17.12
C ALA A 109 3.27 -26.93 18.10
N ILE A 110 3.72 -25.73 17.74
CA ILE A 110 3.83 -24.58 18.64
C ILE A 110 3.01 -23.43 18.08
N LEU A 111 2.13 -22.85 18.91
CA LEU A 111 1.36 -21.65 18.56
C LEU A 111 2.10 -20.40 19.00
N LEU A 112 2.66 -19.67 18.03
CA LEU A 112 3.40 -18.44 18.29
C LEU A 112 2.46 -17.25 18.56
N ASP A 113 2.96 -16.23 19.26
CA ASP A 113 2.23 -14.98 19.52
C ASP A 113 1.91 -14.15 18.27
N SER A 114 2.53 -14.47 17.12
CA SER A 114 2.12 -13.94 15.82
C SER A 114 0.80 -14.53 15.31
N GLY A 115 0.32 -15.63 15.91
CA GLY A 115 -0.78 -16.45 15.41
C GLY A 115 -0.34 -17.54 14.42
N ASN A 116 0.96 -17.65 14.15
CA ASN A 116 1.51 -18.71 13.30
C ASN A 116 1.62 -20.01 14.10
N LEU A 117 0.98 -21.07 13.61
CA LEU A 117 1.13 -22.42 14.14
C LEU A 117 2.24 -23.10 13.36
N VAL A 118 3.32 -23.48 14.04
CA VAL A 118 4.51 -24.08 13.41
C VAL A 118 4.70 -25.51 13.89
N ILE A 119 5.19 -26.38 13.00
CA ILE A 119 5.74 -27.68 13.41
C ILE A 119 7.26 -27.50 13.46
N ARG A 120 7.83 -27.64 14.66
CA ARG A 120 9.24 -27.41 14.95
C ARG A 120 9.95 -28.71 15.30
N LEU A 121 11.08 -28.95 14.65
CA LEU A 121 11.99 -30.04 14.98
C LEU A 121 12.80 -29.72 16.26
N PRO A 122 13.35 -30.74 16.95
CA PRO A 122 14.19 -30.53 18.13
C PRO A 122 15.40 -29.60 17.91
N ASN A 123 15.90 -29.52 16.67
CA ASN A 123 16.99 -28.63 16.28
C ASN A 123 16.56 -27.17 16.08
N GLY A 124 15.28 -26.83 16.30
CA GLY A 124 14.72 -25.50 16.15
C GLY A 124 14.21 -25.15 14.74
N THR A 125 14.32 -26.06 13.77
CA THR A 125 13.88 -25.81 12.39
C THR A 125 12.36 -25.94 12.26
N ASP A 126 11.72 -24.93 11.68
CA ASP A 126 10.29 -24.95 11.35
C ASP A 126 10.07 -25.64 10.00
N ILE A 127 9.37 -26.78 10.00
CA ILE A 127 9.14 -27.61 8.82
C ILE A 127 7.73 -27.46 8.23
N TRP A 128 6.82 -26.82 8.96
CA TRP A 128 5.49 -26.46 8.48
C TRP A 128 4.99 -25.23 9.21
N GLN A 129 4.22 -24.38 8.54
CA GLN A 129 3.69 -23.13 9.10
C GLN A 129 2.28 -22.86 8.59
N SER A 130 1.35 -22.49 9.47
CA SER A 130 -0.01 -22.10 9.07
C SER A 130 -0.03 -20.84 8.21
N PHE A 131 0.96 -19.94 8.36
CA PHE A 131 1.09 -18.76 7.51
C PHE A 131 1.38 -19.08 6.04
N HIS A 132 1.86 -20.28 5.72
CA HIS A 132 1.97 -20.74 4.33
C HIS A 132 0.67 -21.34 3.79
N HIS A 133 -0.38 -21.42 4.61
CA HIS A 133 -1.69 -21.96 4.28
C HIS A 133 -2.81 -21.07 4.85
N PRO A 134 -2.91 -19.79 4.41
CA PRO A 134 -3.94 -18.89 4.91
C PRO A 134 -5.36 -19.37 4.61
N THR A 135 -6.33 -18.93 5.40
CA THR A 135 -7.75 -19.03 5.06
C THR A 135 -8.23 -17.77 4.35
N ASP A 136 -8.88 -16.87 5.07
CA ASP A 136 -9.48 -15.62 4.61
C ASP A 136 -8.83 -14.40 5.27
N THR A 137 -7.86 -14.60 6.16
CA THR A 137 -7.25 -13.55 6.99
C THR A 137 -5.74 -13.47 6.79
N ILE A 138 -5.21 -12.24 6.72
CA ILE A 138 -3.78 -11.93 6.89
C ILE A 138 -3.60 -11.21 8.22
N LEU A 139 -2.67 -11.69 9.03
CA LEU A 139 -2.27 -11.10 10.31
C LEU A 139 -1.03 -10.19 10.14
N PRO A 140 -0.72 -9.32 11.13
CA PRO A 140 0.49 -8.52 11.07
C PRO A 140 1.74 -9.39 10.89
N ASN A 141 2.70 -8.91 10.10
CA ASN A 141 3.95 -9.57 9.73
C ASN A 141 3.81 -10.81 8.82
N MET A 142 2.60 -11.24 8.50
CA MET A 142 2.39 -12.29 7.51
C MET A 142 2.71 -11.76 6.10
N SER A 143 3.46 -12.55 5.33
CA SER A 143 3.91 -12.16 3.99
C SER A 143 3.09 -12.88 2.91
N LEU A 144 2.52 -12.11 1.99
CA LEU A 144 1.78 -12.57 0.83
C LEU A 144 2.65 -12.45 -0.43
N PRO A 145 2.98 -13.54 -1.14
CA PRO A 145 3.69 -13.44 -2.41
C PRO A 145 2.81 -12.77 -3.48
N LEU A 146 3.44 -11.93 -4.30
CA LEU A 146 2.82 -11.29 -5.46
C LEU A 146 3.11 -12.03 -6.78
N GLY A 147 3.90 -13.10 -6.72
CA GLY A 147 4.27 -13.99 -7.84
C GLY A 147 3.20 -15.05 -8.15
N ASN A 148 3.20 -15.56 -9.39
CA ASN A 148 2.21 -16.51 -9.91
C ASN A 148 2.50 -17.99 -9.56
N ASN A 149 3.63 -18.29 -8.93
CA ASN A 149 4.08 -19.69 -8.82
C ASN A 149 3.51 -20.48 -7.66
N ASN A 150 2.73 -19.88 -6.75
CA ASN A 150 2.20 -20.58 -5.60
C ASN A 150 0.68 -20.50 -5.50
N LEU A 151 0.01 -21.49 -6.09
CA LEU A 151 -1.36 -21.92 -5.74
C LEU A 151 -1.56 -22.04 -4.21
N PHE A 152 -0.46 -22.24 -3.47
CA PHE A 152 -0.44 -22.46 -2.03
C PHE A 152 -0.61 -21.20 -1.15
N MET A 153 -0.59 -19.98 -1.68
CA MET A 153 -0.69 -18.76 -0.86
C MET A 153 -1.80 -17.79 -1.29
N HIS A 154 -2.85 -18.28 -1.93
CA HIS A 154 -4.07 -17.50 -2.13
C HIS A 154 -4.90 -17.46 -0.85
N LEU A 155 -5.38 -16.27 -0.49
CA LEU A 155 -6.47 -16.15 0.47
C LEU A 155 -7.77 -16.56 -0.22
N VAL A 156 -8.61 -17.33 0.46
CA VAL A 156 -9.93 -17.71 -0.03
C VAL A 156 -10.98 -17.39 1.00
N ALA A 157 -11.96 -16.58 0.62
CA ALA A 157 -13.01 -16.12 1.52
C ALA A 157 -13.82 -17.30 2.06
N TRP A 158 -14.43 -17.12 3.23
CA TRP A 158 -15.47 -18.02 3.71
C TRP A 158 -16.66 -18.03 2.77
N ARG A 159 -17.39 -19.14 2.69
CA ARG A 159 -18.57 -19.27 1.84
C ARG A 159 -19.71 -18.38 2.31
N ALA A 160 -19.89 -18.27 3.62
CA ALA A 160 -20.87 -17.40 4.26
C ALA A 160 -20.35 -16.90 5.61
N PHE A 161 -21.13 -16.05 6.27
CA PHE A 161 -20.79 -15.51 7.59
C PHE A 161 -20.52 -16.58 8.66
N ASP A 162 -21.20 -17.72 8.57
CA ASP A 162 -21.15 -18.84 9.50
C ASP A 162 -20.71 -20.17 8.86
N ASP A 163 -20.19 -20.11 7.63
CA ASP A 163 -19.67 -21.27 6.90
C ASP A 163 -18.21 -21.02 6.47
N PRO A 164 -17.22 -21.61 7.18
CA PRO A 164 -15.81 -21.40 6.89
C PRO A 164 -15.32 -22.12 5.64
N SER A 165 -16.14 -22.94 4.99
CA SER A 165 -15.75 -23.64 3.76
C SER A 165 -15.33 -22.66 2.66
N THR A 166 -14.58 -23.17 1.70
CA THR A 166 -14.02 -22.39 0.58
C THR A 166 -15.15 -21.81 -0.28
N SER A 167 -15.06 -20.50 -0.56
CA SER A 167 -15.98 -19.77 -1.44
C SER A 167 -15.44 -19.63 -2.86
N ASP A 168 -16.20 -18.95 -3.71
CA ASP A 168 -15.78 -18.55 -5.06
C ASP A 168 -14.81 -17.36 -5.07
N TYR A 169 -14.61 -16.65 -3.95
CA TYR A 169 -13.75 -15.47 -3.89
C TYR A 169 -12.35 -15.79 -3.40
N SER A 170 -11.33 -15.42 -4.18
CA SER A 170 -9.92 -15.56 -3.81
C SER A 170 -9.16 -14.25 -3.96
N LEU A 171 -8.06 -14.10 -3.22
CA LEU A 171 -7.14 -12.97 -3.29
C LEU A 171 -5.70 -13.47 -3.41
N GLY A 172 -4.89 -12.76 -4.19
CA GLY A 172 -3.48 -13.09 -4.41
C GLY A 172 -2.82 -12.16 -5.42
N GLY A 173 -1.56 -12.44 -5.74
CA GLY A 173 -0.83 -11.74 -6.80
C GLY A 173 -0.95 -12.41 -8.17
N ASP A 174 -0.65 -11.64 -9.22
CA ASP A 174 -0.76 -12.05 -10.62
C ASP A 174 0.60 -12.08 -11.37
N SER A 175 1.70 -12.28 -10.65
CA SER A 175 3.09 -12.16 -11.14
C SER A 175 3.53 -10.77 -11.63
N SER A 176 2.67 -9.76 -11.57
CA SER A 176 2.90 -8.48 -12.24
C SER A 176 2.95 -7.30 -11.27
N LEU A 177 3.33 -7.48 -9.99
CA LEU A 177 3.31 -6.43 -8.95
C LEU A 177 1.90 -5.99 -8.53
N GLN A 178 0.87 -6.79 -8.79
CA GLN A 178 -0.52 -6.44 -8.50
C GLN A 178 -1.13 -7.40 -7.46
N ILE A 179 -2.12 -6.91 -6.73
CA ILE A 179 -2.99 -7.72 -5.87
C ILE A 179 -4.38 -7.68 -6.47
N LEU A 180 -4.96 -8.84 -6.71
CA LEU A 180 -6.29 -9.01 -7.28
C LEU A 180 -7.18 -9.81 -6.35
N VAL A 181 -8.47 -9.53 -6.45
CA VAL A 181 -9.52 -10.44 -6.00
C VAL A 181 -10.16 -11.04 -7.23
N TRP A 182 -10.34 -12.35 -7.25
CA TRP A 182 -11.10 -13.06 -8.26
C TRP A 182 -12.43 -13.55 -7.70
N ASN A 183 -13.45 -13.57 -8.56
CA ASN A 183 -14.63 -14.39 -8.40
C ASN A 183 -14.49 -15.55 -9.38
N ARG A 184 -14.17 -16.73 -8.85
CA ARG A 184 -13.71 -17.90 -9.59
C ARG A 184 -12.46 -17.56 -10.40
N THR A 185 -12.61 -17.43 -11.71
CA THR A 185 -11.52 -17.09 -12.64
C THR A 185 -11.58 -15.63 -13.11
N ARG A 186 -12.64 -14.90 -12.78
CA ARG A 186 -12.86 -13.53 -13.27
C ARG A 186 -12.34 -12.52 -12.25
N PRO A 187 -11.48 -11.57 -12.65
CA PRO A 187 -11.09 -10.47 -11.76
C PRO A 187 -12.32 -9.70 -11.29
N TYR A 188 -12.41 -9.49 -9.98
CA TYR A 188 -13.50 -8.79 -9.30
C TYR A 188 -13.04 -7.40 -8.81
N TRP A 189 -11.82 -7.32 -8.30
CA TRP A 189 -11.17 -6.08 -7.86
C TRP A 189 -9.67 -6.17 -8.11
N ARG A 190 -9.02 -5.03 -8.36
CA ARG A 190 -7.58 -4.94 -8.56
C ARG A 190 -7.01 -3.71 -7.87
N ARG A 191 -5.96 -3.91 -7.08
CA ARG A 191 -5.10 -2.84 -6.57
C ARG A 191 -4.26 -2.27 -7.71
N ALA A 192 -4.03 -0.95 -7.72
CA ALA A 192 -3.06 -0.36 -8.64
C ALA A 192 -1.72 -1.10 -8.57
N ALA A 193 -1.01 -1.18 -9.71
CA ALA A 193 0.36 -1.68 -9.73
C ALA A 193 1.21 -0.88 -8.74
N LEU A 194 2.23 -1.52 -8.17
CA LEU A 194 3.15 -0.86 -7.24
C LEU A 194 3.72 0.41 -7.90
N ASP A 195 3.41 1.59 -7.35
CA ASP A 195 3.73 2.91 -7.91
C ASP A 195 5.16 3.39 -7.58
N GLY A 196 5.94 2.55 -6.88
CA GLY A 196 7.27 2.86 -6.36
C GLY A 196 7.28 3.27 -4.88
N VAL A 197 6.11 3.50 -4.27
CA VAL A 197 5.98 3.72 -2.82
C VAL A 197 5.89 2.38 -2.12
N LEU A 198 6.99 1.98 -1.50
CA LEU A 198 7.12 0.65 -0.87
C LEU A 198 6.48 0.56 0.49
N VAL A 199 6.50 1.69 1.19
CA VAL A 199 6.06 1.81 2.56
C VAL A 199 4.93 2.84 2.57
N SER A 200 3.72 2.37 2.83
CA SER A 200 2.54 3.21 2.89
C SER A 200 1.89 3.09 4.25
N ALA A 201 1.74 4.22 4.93
CA ALA A 201 1.05 4.28 6.20
C ALA A 201 -0.47 4.41 5.98
N MET A 202 -1.22 3.46 6.52
CA MET A 202 -2.67 3.55 6.66
C MET A 202 -3.01 4.25 7.97
N HIS A 203 -3.87 5.25 7.87
CA HIS A 203 -4.25 6.12 8.98
C HIS A 203 -5.68 5.85 9.41
N ARG A 204 -5.96 6.03 10.70
CA ARG A 204 -7.33 6.07 11.26
C ARG A 204 -7.41 7.29 12.17
N ASN A 205 -8.24 8.27 11.79
CA ASN A 205 -8.61 9.52 12.49
C ASN A 205 -7.47 10.39 13.07
N SER A 206 -6.53 9.84 13.84
CA SER A 206 -5.52 10.54 14.66
C SER A 206 -4.09 10.03 14.48
N GLY A 207 -3.81 9.10 13.55
CA GLY A 207 -2.44 8.70 13.24
C GLY A 207 -2.33 7.44 12.37
N PRO A 208 -1.09 7.06 11.97
CA PRO A 208 -0.82 5.82 11.27
C PRO A 208 -1.03 4.62 12.21
N ILE A 209 -1.93 3.71 11.85
CA ILE A 209 -2.19 2.47 12.59
C ILE A 209 -1.38 1.31 12.02
N MET A 210 -1.13 1.35 10.72
CA MET A 210 -0.58 0.23 9.99
C MET A 210 0.40 0.73 8.94
N LEU A 211 1.53 0.03 8.83
CA LEU A 211 2.51 0.23 7.79
C LEU A 211 2.42 -0.92 6.80
N GLN A 212 2.05 -0.63 5.56
CA GLN A 212 2.11 -1.61 4.48
C GLN A 212 3.49 -1.56 3.86
N THR A 213 4.11 -2.72 3.68
CA THR A 213 5.44 -2.84 3.08
C THR A 213 5.40 -3.83 1.92
N THR A 214 5.91 -3.40 0.78
CA THR A 214 6.24 -4.29 -0.34
C THR A 214 7.75 -4.43 -0.44
N PHE A 215 8.24 -5.66 -0.47
CA PHE A 215 9.68 -5.94 -0.53
C PHE A 215 9.99 -7.04 -1.55
N ASN A 216 11.23 -7.07 -2.05
CA ASN A 216 11.70 -8.12 -2.95
C ASN A 216 12.58 -9.12 -2.18
N ARG A 217 12.33 -10.42 -2.38
CA ARG A 217 13.17 -11.50 -1.87
C ARG A 217 13.39 -12.51 -2.99
N GLY A 218 14.64 -12.67 -3.42
CA GLY A 218 15.01 -13.65 -4.44
C GLY A 218 14.38 -13.42 -5.82
N GLY A 219 14.05 -12.17 -6.18
CA GLY A 219 13.43 -11.81 -7.46
C GLY A 219 11.89 -11.77 -7.43
N GLU A 220 11.29 -12.29 -6.36
CA GLU A 220 9.85 -12.27 -6.11
C GLU A 220 9.46 -11.12 -5.18
N PHE A 221 8.28 -10.55 -5.40
CA PHE A 221 7.75 -9.49 -4.57
C PHE A 221 6.78 -10.04 -3.53
N TYR A 222 6.84 -9.48 -2.33
CA TYR A 222 6.00 -9.84 -1.21
C TYR A 222 5.32 -8.60 -0.64
N PHE A 223 4.06 -8.75 -0.26
CA PHE A 223 3.30 -7.77 0.50
C PHE A 223 3.22 -8.21 1.96
N THR A 224 3.52 -7.31 2.88
CA THR A 224 3.29 -7.50 4.32
C THR A 224 2.74 -6.21 4.91
N TYR A 225 2.23 -6.29 6.12
CA TYR A 225 1.95 -5.10 6.89
C TYR A 225 2.34 -5.29 8.35
N THR A 226 2.73 -4.20 9.00
CA THR A 226 3.09 -4.16 10.41
C THR A 226 2.24 -3.13 11.14
N VAL A 227 2.22 -3.21 12.46
CA VAL A 227 1.56 -2.24 13.34
C VAL A 227 2.52 -1.86 14.45
N SER A 228 2.43 -0.62 14.93
CA SER A 228 3.27 -0.14 16.03
C SER A 228 2.90 -0.82 17.35
N ASP A 229 3.86 -0.92 18.26
CA ASP A 229 3.62 -1.44 19.60
C ASP A 229 2.51 -0.66 20.32
N GLY A 230 1.65 -1.37 21.03
CA GLY A 230 0.47 -0.80 21.70
C GLY A 230 -0.72 -0.49 20.77
N SER A 231 -0.59 -0.68 19.46
CA SER A 231 -1.73 -0.56 18.53
C SER A 231 -2.83 -1.57 18.84
N PRO A 232 -4.11 -1.24 18.56
CA PRO A 232 -5.19 -2.21 18.66
C PRO A 232 -4.92 -3.43 17.77
N ARG A 233 -5.53 -4.57 18.09
CA ARG A 233 -5.43 -5.76 17.24
C ARG A 233 -5.96 -5.41 15.85
N THR A 234 -5.19 -5.73 14.81
CA THR A 234 -5.57 -5.45 13.42
C THR A 234 -5.48 -6.71 12.58
N ARG A 235 -6.32 -6.79 11.55
CA ARG A 235 -6.33 -7.86 10.56
C ARG A 235 -6.81 -7.38 9.20
N MET A 236 -6.29 -7.98 8.14
CA MET A 236 -6.86 -7.87 6.80
C MET A 236 -7.69 -9.14 6.53
N ILE A 237 -8.90 -9.00 6.00
CA ILE A 237 -9.73 -10.15 5.61
C ILE A 237 -10.17 -10.03 4.16
N LEU A 238 -10.35 -11.18 3.51
CA LEU A 238 -11.21 -11.32 2.35
C LEU A 238 -12.58 -11.80 2.83
N HIS A 239 -13.51 -10.85 2.94
CA HIS A 239 -14.87 -11.09 3.40
C HIS A 239 -15.64 -11.99 2.42
N TYR A 240 -16.63 -12.77 2.90
CA TYR A 240 -17.42 -13.72 2.08
C TYR A 240 -18.15 -13.08 0.88
N THR A 241 -18.31 -11.75 0.89
CA THR A 241 -18.86 -10.97 -0.23
C THR A 241 -17.81 -10.55 -1.28
N GLY A 242 -16.57 -11.02 -1.16
CA GLY A 242 -15.44 -10.65 -2.02
C GLY A 242 -14.81 -9.29 -1.69
N MET A 243 -15.15 -8.68 -0.54
CA MET A 243 -14.57 -7.40 -0.12
C MET A 243 -13.27 -7.61 0.66
N VAL A 244 -12.22 -6.87 0.31
CA VAL A 244 -11.01 -6.75 1.12
C VAL A 244 -11.27 -5.72 2.20
N LYS A 245 -11.14 -6.11 3.46
CA LYS A 245 -11.33 -5.20 4.61
C LYS A 245 -10.13 -5.20 5.52
N PHE A 246 -9.70 -4.03 5.96
CA PHE A 246 -8.82 -3.91 7.12
C PHE A 246 -9.65 -3.49 8.33
N LEU A 247 -9.50 -4.26 9.41
CA LEU A 247 -10.22 -4.03 10.65
C LEU A 247 -9.26 -3.77 11.81
N ALA A 248 -9.68 -2.91 12.72
CA ALA A 248 -9.03 -2.68 14.00
C ALA A 248 -10.03 -2.96 15.13
N TRP A 249 -9.58 -3.68 16.16
CA TRP A 249 -10.40 -3.96 17.34
C TRP A 249 -10.58 -2.68 18.18
N ASN A 250 -11.83 -2.31 18.47
CA ASN A 250 -12.14 -1.25 19.41
C ASN A 250 -12.58 -1.84 20.75
N SER A 251 -11.78 -1.65 21.80
CA SER A 251 -12.06 -2.12 23.15
C SER A 251 -13.25 -1.41 23.81
N ASN A 252 -13.59 -0.20 23.39
CA ASN A 252 -14.69 0.57 23.97
C ASN A 252 -16.05 0.08 23.47
N SER A 253 -16.15 -0.19 22.17
CA SER A 253 -17.38 -0.72 21.55
C SER A 253 -17.44 -2.24 21.52
N LEU A 254 -16.36 -2.93 21.94
CA LEU A 254 -16.19 -4.38 21.87
C LEU A 254 -16.51 -4.93 20.47
N SER A 255 -16.05 -4.25 19.43
CA SER A 255 -16.34 -4.60 18.04
C SER A 255 -15.15 -4.36 17.11
N TRP A 256 -15.16 -5.04 15.96
CA TRP A 256 -14.21 -4.81 14.89
C TRP A 256 -14.66 -3.63 14.03
N GLU A 257 -13.87 -2.58 13.99
CA GLU A 257 -14.13 -1.43 13.15
C GLU A 257 -13.39 -1.51 11.83
N VAL A 258 -14.11 -1.30 10.73
CA VAL A 258 -13.55 -1.23 9.38
C VAL A 258 -12.98 0.16 9.17
N PHE A 259 -11.68 0.25 8.89
CA PHE A 259 -11.03 1.52 8.54
C PHE A 259 -10.57 1.58 7.07
N PHE A 260 -10.62 0.45 6.37
CA PHE A 260 -10.47 0.37 4.92
C PHE A 260 -11.31 -0.78 4.38
N GLU A 261 -12.01 -0.54 3.28
CA GLU A 261 -12.65 -1.60 2.52
C GLU A 261 -12.63 -1.33 1.02
N ARG A 262 -12.51 -2.38 0.22
CA ARG A 262 -12.64 -2.35 -1.23
C ARG A 262 -13.31 -3.62 -1.75
N PRO A 263 -14.06 -3.56 -2.86
CA PRO A 263 -14.47 -2.37 -3.62
C PRO A 263 -15.40 -1.44 -2.81
N GLY A 264 -15.20 -0.12 -2.88
CA GLY A 264 -16.00 0.89 -2.17
C GLY A 264 -16.91 1.75 -3.07
N SER A 265 -16.41 2.24 -4.20
CA SER A 265 -17.18 3.07 -5.16
C SER A 265 -17.37 2.39 -6.52
N SER A 266 -18.06 3.06 -7.45
CA SER A 266 -18.31 2.51 -8.80
C SER A 266 -17.05 2.31 -9.64
N CYS A 267 -15.91 2.93 -9.33
CA CYS A 267 -14.65 2.74 -10.07
C CYS A 267 -13.81 1.54 -9.61
N ASP A 268 -14.05 1.03 -8.40
CA ASP A 268 -13.18 0.01 -7.82
C ASP A 268 -13.40 -1.37 -8.44
N ARG A 269 -14.62 -1.66 -8.90
CA ARG A 269 -14.92 -2.95 -9.53
C ARG A 269 -14.06 -3.10 -10.77
N TYR A 270 -13.51 -4.30 -10.97
CA TYR A 270 -12.64 -4.55 -12.09
C TYR A 270 -13.34 -4.22 -13.42
N ALA A 271 -12.66 -3.44 -14.27
CA ALA A 271 -13.16 -3.03 -15.59
C ALA A 271 -14.54 -2.35 -15.53
N SER A 272 -14.77 -1.51 -14.52
CA SER A 272 -15.98 -0.69 -14.39
C SER A 272 -16.26 0.15 -15.64
N CYS A 273 -15.20 0.59 -16.31
CA CYS A 273 -15.28 1.15 -17.65
C CYS A 273 -14.74 0.16 -18.69
N ARG A 274 -15.33 0.20 -19.87
CA ARG A 274 -14.98 -0.61 -21.03
C ARG A 274 -13.56 -0.25 -21.55
N PRO A 275 -12.96 -1.12 -22.41
CA PRO A 275 -11.62 -0.89 -22.96
C PRO A 275 -11.42 0.50 -23.55
N PHE A 276 -10.21 1.04 -23.35
CA PHE A 276 -9.78 2.40 -23.71
C PHE A 276 -10.60 3.54 -23.08
N GLY A 277 -11.51 3.21 -22.16
CA GLY A 277 -12.11 4.14 -21.23
C GLY A 277 -11.42 4.09 -19.87
N TYR A 278 -11.57 5.17 -19.11
CA TYR A 278 -11.18 5.23 -17.71
C TYR A 278 -12.33 5.70 -16.84
N CYS A 279 -12.36 5.24 -15.60
CA CYS A 279 -13.29 5.70 -14.59
C CYS A 279 -12.75 6.98 -13.95
N ASP A 280 -13.48 8.08 -14.04
CA ASP A 280 -13.09 9.35 -13.45
C ASP A 280 -13.63 9.45 -12.02
N ALA A 281 -12.79 9.13 -11.04
CA ALA A 281 -13.12 9.21 -9.62
C ALA A 281 -12.80 10.58 -8.98
N THR A 282 -12.54 11.61 -9.80
CA THR A 282 -12.31 12.98 -9.31
C THR A 282 -13.61 13.72 -8.97
N GLN A 283 -14.74 13.24 -9.51
CA GLN A 283 -16.06 13.83 -9.31
C GLN A 283 -16.86 13.07 -8.25
N THR A 284 -17.87 13.73 -7.67
CA THR A 284 -18.78 13.11 -6.68
C THR A 284 -19.50 11.89 -7.23
N VAL A 285 -19.86 11.92 -8.52
CA VAL A 285 -20.38 10.77 -9.27
C VAL A 285 -19.33 10.35 -10.27
N ALA A 286 -18.75 9.17 -10.04
CA ALA A 286 -17.77 8.60 -10.94
C ALA A 286 -18.41 8.27 -12.31
N THR A 287 -17.75 8.70 -13.38
CA THR A 287 -18.23 8.54 -14.76
C THR A 287 -17.15 7.92 -15.64
N CYS A 288 -17.57 7.10 -16.61
CA CYS A 288 -16.65 6.59 -17.62
C CYS A 288 -16.41 7.63 -18.70
N LYS A 289 -15.13 7.89 -18.99
CA LYS A 289 -14.68 8.79 -20.06
C LYS A 289 -13.72 8.03 -20.97
N CYS A 290 -13.69 8.39 -22.26
CA CYS A 290 -12.68 7.86 -23.16
C CYS A 290 -11.32 8.52 -22.91
N LEU A 291 -10.25 7.74 -23.08
CA LEU A 291 -8.89 8.27 -23.10
C LEU A 291 -8.72 9.29 -24.23
N ASP A 292 -7.78 10.22 -24.04
CA ASP A 292 -7.50 11.25 -25.04
C ASP A 292 -7.09 10.63 -26.39
N GLY A 293 -7.72 11.10 -27.47
CA GLY A 293 -7.58 10.50 -28.81
C GLY A 293 -8.57 9.37 -29.12
N TYR A 294 -9.43 9.01 -28.17
CA TYR A 294 -10.52 8.03 -28.35
C TYR A 294 -11.90 8.68 -28.23
N GLU A 295 -12.91 8.04 -28.78
CA GLU A 295 -14.31 8.42 -28.74
C GLU A 295 -15.21 7.23 -28.37
N PRO A 296 -16.42 7.48 -27.82
CA PRO A 296 -17.32 6.40 -27.45
C PRO A 296 -17.72 5.56 -28.66
N GLY A 297 -17.55 4.24 -28.54
CA GLY A 297 -18.05 3.26 -29.49
C GLY A 297 -19.48 2.83 -29.13
N GLY A 298 -20.40 2.95 -30.09
CA GLY A 298 -21.81 2.58 -29.93
C GLY A 298 -22.61 3.52 -29.02
N LEU A 299 -23.91 3.24 -28.88
CA LEU A 299 -24.79 3.97 -27.96
C LEU A 299 -24.36 3.70 -26.51
N ASN A 300 -24.27 4.75 -25.70
CA ASN A 300 -23.95 4.69 -24.26
C ASN A 300 -22.67 3.90 -23.92
N PHE A 301 -21.59 4.04 -24.69
CA PHE A 301 -20.30 3.35 -24.44
C PHE A 301 -20.39 1.81 -24.47
N SER A 302 -21.41 1.25 -25.13
CA SER A 302 -21.65 -0.20 -25.18
C SER A 302 -20.46 -0.99 -25.76
N LEU A 303 -19.72 -0.40 -26.71
CA LEU A 303 -18.52 -0.99 -27.31
C LEU A 303 -17.21 -0.44 -26.69
N GLY A 304 -17.30 0.37 -25.65
CA GLY A 304 -16.15 1.06 -25.05
C GLY A 304 -15.71 2.28 -25.83
N CYS A 305 -14.41 2.44 -26.04
CA CYS A 305 -13.85 3.59 -26.72
C CYS A 305 -13.00 3.16 -27.92
N GLN A 306 -13.22 3.81 -29.06
CA GLN A 306 -12.49 3.56 -30.30
C GLN A 306 -11.57 4.73 -30.63
N ARG A 307 -10.47 4.48 -31.34
CA ARG A 307 -9.54 5.56 -31.74
C ARG A 307 -10.23 6.49 -32.75
N LYS A 308 -10.05 7.80 -32.57
CA LYS A 308 -10.56 8.82 -33.51
C LYS A 308 -9.83 8.84 -34.85
N LYS A 309 -8.57 8.42 -34.86
CA LYS A 309 -7.69 8.40 -36.03
C LYS A 309 -6.84 7.13 -36.00
N GLU A 310 -6.61 6.55 -37.17
CA GLU A 310 -5.69 5.43 -37.33
C GLU A 310 -4.25 5.82 -36.99
N MET A 311 -3.47 4.83 -36.55
CA MET A 311 -2.04 4.99 -36.26
C MET A 311 -1.21 4.44 -37.41
N HIS A 312 -0.24 5.23 -37.87
CA HIS A 312 0.79 4.77 -38.81
C HIS A 312 2.13 4.72 -38.08
N CYS A 313 2.56 3.50 -37.74
CA CYS A 313 3.79 3.28 -37.01
C CYS A 313 5.00 3.87 -37.76
N GLY A 314 5.88 4.56 -37.04
CA GLY A 314 7.08 5.18 -37.60
C GLY A 314 6.90 6.60 -38.14
N GLN A 315 5.68 7.13 -38.21
CA GLN A 315 5.42 8.52 -38.63
C GLN A 315 4.95 9.40 -37.46
N GLY A 316 5.91 9.91 -36.68
CA GLY A 316 5.66 11.01 -35.75
C GLY A 316 4.74 10.69 -34.57
N ASP A 317 4.55 9.42 -34.20
CA ASP A 317 3.82 9.09 -32.97
C ASP A 317 4.40 9.84 -31.76
N ARG A 318 3.53 10.30 -30.88
CA ARG A 318 3.94 10.98 -29.64
C ARG A 318 3.17 10.45 -28.45
N PHE A 319 3.74 10.68 -27.28
CA PHE A 319 3.09 10.36 -26.01
C PHE A 319 2.47 11.61 -25.39
N ILE A 320 1.28 11.44 -24.85
CA ILE A 320 0.68 12.40 -23.93
C ILE A 320 0.68 11.81 -22.53
N THR A 321 0.85 12.68 -21.54
CA THR A 321 0.89 12.28 -20.14
C THR A 321 -0.48 12.44 -19.52
N LEU A 322 -1.05 11.32 -19.06
CA LEU A 322 -2.23 11.30 -18.22
C LEU A 322 -1.78 11.20 -16.76
N LEU A 323 -2.10 12.22 -15.96
CA LEU A 323 -1.68 12.33 -14.57
C LEU A 323 -2.68 11.65 -13.63
N ASN A 324 -2.20 11.21 -12.47
CA ASN A 324 -3.00 10.66 -11.37
C ASN A 324 -3.85 9.44 -11.79
N MET A 325 -3.26 8.55 -12.58
CA MET A 325 -3.94 7.36 -13.07
C MET A 325 -3.65 6.14 -12.18
N LYS A 326 -4.67 5.31 -11.93
CA LYS A 326 -4.48 3.87 -11.70
C LYS A 326 -4.11 3.27 -13.05
N THR A 327 -2.88 2.80 -13.18
CA THR A 327 -2.42 2.21 -14.43
C THR A 327 -3.29 1.03 -14.87
N PRO A 328 -3.48 0.84 -16.18
CA PRO A 328 -4.28 -0.25 -16.71
C PRO A 328 -3.76 -1.63 -16.30
N ASP A 329 -4.61 -2.64 -16.38
CA ASP A 329 -4.22 -4.04 -16.18
C ASP A 329 -3.45 -4.61 -17.39
N LYS A 330 -2.90 -5.83 -17.28
CA LYS A 330 -2.28 -6.62 -18.37
C LYS A 330 -1.07 -5.96 -19.05
N PHE A 331 -0.19 -5.37 -18.25
CA PHE A 331 1.09 -4.87 -18.75
C PHE A 331 2.16 -5.95 -18.88
N LEU A 332 3.17 -5.63 -19.68
CA LEU A 332 4.46 -6.28 -19.67
C LEU A 332 5.39 -5.50 -18.73
N PHE A 333 5.87 -6.16 -17.67
CA PHE A 333 6.89 -5.59 -16.79
C PHE A 333 8.28 -5.87 -17.37
N ILE A 334 8.90 -4.84 -17.95
CA ILE A 334 10.25 -4.93 -18.51
C ILE A 334 11.26 -4.47 -17.45
N ARG A 335 12.19 -5.36 -17.12
CA ARG A 335 13.25 -5.12 -16.12
C ARG A 335 14.42 -4.35 -16.71
N ASN A 336 15.16 -3.64 -15.85
CA ASN A 336 16.40 -2.94 -16.15
C ASN A 336 16.27 -1.99 -17.36
N ARG A 337 15.34 -1.04 -17.23
CA ARG A 337 15.08 -0.01 -18.24
C ARG A 337 15.00 1.36 -17.57
N SER A 338 15.76 2.33 -18.04
CA SER A 338 15.55 3.72 -17.64
C SER A 338 14.21 4.25 -18.13
N PHE A 339 13.81 5.44 -17.67
CA PHE A 339 12.63 6.13 -18.16
C PHE A 339 12.62 6.25 -19.70
N ASP A 340 13.74 6.70 -20.28
CA ASP A 340 13.86 6.89 -21.73
C ASP A 340 13.86 5.56 -22.48
N GLN A 341 14.52 4.54 -21.93
CA GLN A 341 14.50 3.20 -22.52
C GLN A 341 13.11 2.58 -22.48
N CYS A 342 12.33 2.83 -21.42
CA CYS A 342 10.94 2.36 -21.34
C CYS A 342 10.05 3.00 -22.42
N ALA A 343 10.23 4.30 -22.66
CA ALA A 343 9.56 5.00 -23.74
C ALA A 343 9.98 4.44 -25.11
N GLU A 344 11.26 4.10 -25.28
CA GLU A 344 11.80 3.52 -26.50
C GLU A 344 11.25 2.10 -26.78
N GLU A 345 11.14 1.25 -25.75
CA GLU A 345 10.52 -0.09 -25.87
C GLU A 345 9.10 0.00 -26.42
N CYS A 346 8.31 0.97 -25.94
CA CYS A 346 6.98 1.22 -26.49
C CYS A 346 7.03 1.81 -27.90
N SER A 347 7.93 2.76 -28.16
CA SER A 347 8.02 3.45 -29.46
C SER A 347 8.38 2.50 -30.60
N ARG A 348 9.30 1.57 -30.36
CA ARG A 348 9.78 0.59 -31.33
C ARG A 348 8.73 -0.47 -31.68
N ASN A 349 7.79 -0.75 -30.78
CA ASN A 349 6.74 -1.73 -31.01
C ASN A 349 5.44 -1.06 -31.48
N CYS A 350 5.04 -1.30 -32.73
CA CYS A 350 3.84 -0.70 -33.32
C CYS A 350 2.53 -1.06 -32.60
N SER A 351 2.50 -2.18 -31.87
CA SER A 351 1.33 -2.60 -31.09
C SER A 351 1.26 -1.89 -29.73
N CYS A 352 2.33 -1.19 -29.32
CA CYS A 352 2.32 -0.52 -28.03
C CYS A 352 1.31 0.63 -27.98
N THR A 353 0.45 0.61 -26.97
CA THR A 353 -0.60 1.62 -26.76
C THR A 353 -0.25 2.62 -25.66
N ALA A 354 0.50 2.22 -24.63
CA ALA A 354 0.94 3.09 -23.55
C ALA A 354 2.16 2.51 -22.81
N TYR A 355 2.81 3.35 -22.02
CA TYR A 355 3.78 2.91 -21.02
C TYR A 355 3.64 3.71 -19.71
N ALA A 356 4.23 3.20 -18.63
CA ALA A 356 4.31 3.84 -17.33
C ALA A 356 5.66 3.51 -16.69
N TYR A 357 6.17 4.43 -15.89
CA TYR A 357 7.49 4.30 -15.29
C TYR A 357 7.49 4.76 -13.83
N ALA A 358 8.16 4.01 -12.95
CA ALA A 358 8.59 4.52 -11.66
C ALA A 358 9.98 4.00 -11.28
N ASN A 359 10.62 4.74 -10.38
CA ASN A 359 11.86 4.32 -9.73
C ASN A 359 11.52 3.52 -8.46
N LEU A 360 12.14 2.35 -8.33
CA LEU A 360 12.04 1.41 -7.22
C LEU A 360 13.24 1.49 -6.26
N SER A 361 14.06 2.55 -6.35
CA SER A 361 15.32 2.76 -5.60
C SER A 361 15.28 2.48 -4.10
N SER A 362 14.10 2.46 -3.47
CA SER A 362 13.94 2.15 -2.05
C SER A 362 13.91 0.63 -1.71
N LEU A 363 13.97 -0.29 -2.70
CA LEU A 363 13.72 -1.75 -2.53
C LEU A 363 14.92 -2.63 -2.16
N SER A 364 16.10 -2.08 -1.85
CA SER A 364 17.36 -2.78 -1.49
C SER A 364 18.44 -2.84 -2.60
N MET A 365 19.67 -3.18 -2.20
CA MET A 365 20.98 -3.06 -2.87
C MET A 365 21.18 -3.92 -4.13
N THR A 366 20.12 -4.25 -4.87
CA THR A 366 20.20 -4.97 -6.15
C THR A 366 20.06 -4.03 -7.34
N VAL A 367 20.61 -4.46 -8.49
CA VAL A 367 20.97 -3.63 -9.66
C VAL A 367 19.76 -3.00 -10.40
N ASP A 368 18.55 -3.56 -10.28
CA ASP A 368 17.39 -3.09 -11.04
C ASP A 368 16.43 -2.26 -10.18
N GLN A 369 16.56 -0.93 -10.30
CA GLN A 369 15.74 0.07 -9.62
C GLN A 369 14.59 0.57 -10.50
N SER A 370 14.27 -0.12 -11.60
CA SER A 370 13.29 0.39 -12.57
C SER A 370 11.99 -0.42 -12.59
N ARG A 371 10.86 0.29 -12.65
CA ARG A 371 9.57 -0.28 -13.01
C ARG A 371 9.13 0.27 -14.36
N CYS A 372 9.45 -0.42 -15.44
CA CYS A 372 8.95 -0.11 -16.77
C CYS A 372 7.75 -1.02 -17.11
N LEU A 373 6.57 -0.42 -17.23
CA LEU A 373 5.34 -1.12 -17.63
C LEU A 373 4.95 -0.70 -19.04
N VAL A 374 4.70 -1.67 -19.93
CA VAL A 374 4.34 -1.42 -21.32
C VAL A 374 3.07 -2.19 -21.69
N TRP A 375 2.15 -1.57 -22.42
CA TRP A 375 0.91 -2.20 -22.88
C TRP A 375 0.92 -2.37 -24.40
N MET A 376 0.62 -3.59 -24.88
CA MET A 376 0.63 -3.95 -26.31
C MET A 376 -0.78 -4.13 -26.91
N GLY A 377 -1.81 -3.64 -26.23
CA GLY A 377 -3.19 -3.88 -26.64
C GLY A 377 -4.17 -3.01 -25.87
N GLU A 378 -5.35 -3.58 -25.60
CA GLU A 378 -6.42 -2.88 -24.89
C GLU A 378 -5.99 -2.39 -23.51
N LEU A 379 -6.32 -1.13 -23.22
CA LEU A 379 -6.16 -0.56 -21.89
C LEU A 379 -7.45 -0.79 -21.12
N VAL A 380 -7.39 -1.60 -20.08
CA VAL A 380 -8.56 -1.99 -19.28
C VAL A 380 -8.35 -1.69 -17.80
N ASP A 381 -9.45 -1.52 -17.07
CA ASP A 381 -9.43 -1.24 -15.62
C ASP A 381 -8.60 0.01 -15.25
N THR A 382 -8.71 1.05 -16.07
CA THR A 382 -8.03 2.34 -15.87
C THR A 382 -8.93 3.27 -15.06
N GLU A 383 -8.35 4.02 -14.12
CA GLU A 383 -9.07 4.97 -13.28
C GLU A 383 -8.25 6.25 -13.12
N LYS A 384 -8.91 7.41 -13.08
CA LYS A 384 -8.30 8.67 -12.67
C LYS A 384 -8.65 8.93 -11.22
N ARG A 385 -7.63 9.03 -10.36
CA ARG A 385 -7.81 9.19 -8.92
C ARG A 385 -7.90 10.65 -8.51
N GLY A 386 -8.90 10.97 -7.69
CA GLY A 386 -9.05 12.29 -7.06
C GLY A 386 -8.14 12.52 -5.85
N ASP A 387 -7.55 11.46 -5.28
CA ASP A 387 -6.70 11.56 -4.07
C ASP A 387 -5.26 12.02 -4.35
N GLY A 388 -4.90 12.23 -5.62
CA GLY A 388 -3.55 12.60 -6.05
C GLY A 388 -2.49 11.52 -5.82
N ARG A 389 -2.89 10.28 -5.51
CA ARG A 389 -2.00 9.11 -5.34
C ARG A 389 -1.97 8.22 -6.58
N GLY A 390 -2.36 8.75 -7.73
CA GLY A 390 -2.20 8.05 -9.00
C GLY A 390 -0.82 8.34 -9.61
N GLU A 391 -0.43 7.52 -10.57
CA GLU A 391 0.84 7.64 -11.29
C GLU A 391 0.62 8.21 -12.70
N ASN A 392 1.71 8.49 -13.42
CA ASN A 392 1.65 8.96 -14.79
C ASN A 392 1.50 7.79 -15.76
N LEU A 393 0.50 7.86 -16.65
CA LEU A 393 0.34 6.97 -17.79
C LEU A 393 0.67 7.74 -19.08
N TYR A 394 1.63 7.24 -19.85
CA TYR A 394 2.06 7.83 -21.11
C TYR A 394 1.34 7.15 -22.28
N LEU A 395 0.29 7.78 -22.79
CA LEU A 395 -0.57 7.24 -23.83
C LEU A 395 -0.05 7.60 -25.22
N ARG A 396 0.05 6.61 -26.11
CA ARG A 396 0.52 6.79 -27.49
C ARG A 396 -0.61 7.31 -28.40
N ILE A 397 -0.37 8.44 -29.07
CA ILE A 397 -1.33 9.08 -29.97
C ILE A 397 -0.71 9.53 -31.31
N PRO A 398 -1.51 9.64 -32.38
CA PRO A 398 -1.02 10.09 -33.68
C PRO A 398 -0.59 11.57 -33.68
N SER A 399 0.45 11.90 -34.44
CA SER A 399 1.05 13.24 -34.54
C SER A 399 0.10 14.37 -34.96
N SER A 400 -1.01 14.05 -35.65
CA SER A 400 -1.99 15.03 -36.15
C SER A 400 -3.16 15.30 -35.19
N SER A 401 -3.13 14.75 -33.96
CA SER A 401 -4.28 14.73 -33.04
C SER A 401 -4.16 15.70 -31.86
N GLY A 402 -3.22 16.64 -31.90
CA GLY A 402 -2.96 17.53 -30.79
C GLY A 402 -3.07 18.98 -31.25
N LYS A 403 -3.92 19.76 -30.57
CA LYS A 403 -3.60 21.18 -30.39
C LYS A 403 -2.17 21.21 -29.84
N HIS A 404 -1.32 22.10 -30.34
CA HIS A 404 -0.06 22.43 -29.67
C HIS A 404 -0.40 22.81 -28.23
N GLN A 405 -0.33 21.85 -27.30
CA GLN A 405 -0.01 22.20 -25.94
C GLN A 405 1.46 22.60 -26.01
N THR A 406 1.68 23.89 -26.18
CA THR A 406 2.82 24.56 -25.57
C THR A 406 3.03 23.90 -24.20
N LYS A 407 4.28 23.60 -23.83
CA LYS A 407 4.65 23.20 -22.46
C LYS A 407 4.17 24.29 -21.51
N GLY A 408 2.90 24.22 -21.12
CA GLY A 408 2.26 25.03 -20.10
C GLY A 408 2.63 24.43 -18.75
N PRO A 409 2.73 25.27 -17.71
CA PRO A 409 3.33 24.86 -16.45
C PRO A 409 2.50 23.75 -15.80
N MET A 410 3.18 22.75 -15.23
CA MET A 410 2.63 21.86 -14.21
C MET A 410 2.13 22.72 -13.04
N ASN A 411 0.86 23.15 -13.03
CA ASN A 411 0.45 24.18 -12.07
C ASN A 411 -0.95 24.11 -11.46
N PHE A 412 -1.80 23.13 -11.78
CA PHE A 412 -3.17 23.13 -11.23
C PHE A 412 -3.42 22.15 -10.07
N ALA A 413 -2.66 21.07 -9.93
CA ALA A 413 -2.93 20.05 -8.89
C ALA A 413 -2.35 20.39 -7.50
N MET A 414 -1.37 21.31 -7.40
CA MET A 414 -0.79 21.71 -6.12
C MET A 414 -1.68 22.72 -5.37
N ILE A 415 -2.50 23.48 -6.10
CA ILE A 415 -3.39 24.52 -5.54
C ILE A 415 -4.73 23.94 -5.09
N GLU A 416 -5.27 22.90 -5.74
CA GLU A 416 -6.50 22.22 -5.28
C GLU A 416 -6.36 21.54 -3.90
N GLN A 417 -5.13 21.24 -3.46
CA GLN A 417 -4.89 20.73 -2.11
C GLN A 417 -4.82 21.81 -1.02
N LEU A 418 -4.83 23.10 -1.38
CA LEU A 418 -4.99 24.21 -0.43
C LEU A 418 -6.46 24.47 -0.09
N ASP A 419 -7.39 23.99 -0.91
CA ASP A 419 -8.82 24.34 -0.83
C ASP A 419 -9.65 23.43 0.11
N ASN A 420 -9.09 22.28 0.52
CA ASN A 420 -9.81 21.25 1.28
C ASN A 420 -9.38 21.09 2.75
N SER A 421 -8.71 22.10 3.35
CA SER A 421 -8.61 22.19 4.81
C SER A 421 -9.59 23.25 5.32
N ASP A 422 -10.61 22.78 6.04
CA ASP A 422 -11.63 23.57 6.73
C ASP A 422 -11.02 24.80 7.46
N GLY A 423 -11.48 26.00 7.07
CA GLY A 423 -11.36 27.26 7.82
C GLY A 423 -10.03 28.03 7.77
N LEU A 424 -9.91 29.00 6.84
CA LEU A 424 -9.32 30.36 6.98
C LEU A 424 -8.85 30.89 5.61
N TYR A 425 -9.77 31.50 4.86
CA TYR A 425 -9.43 32.38 3.75
C TYR A 425 -9.01 33.74 4.31
N ASP A 426 -7.73 34.10 4.16
CA ASP A 426 -7.31 35.50 4.04
C ASP A 426 -6.99 35.75 2.57
N GLU A 427 -7.76 36.62 1.91
CA GLU A 427 -7.71 36.88 0.46
C GLU A 427 -6.34 37.42 -0.03
N ASN A 428 -5.42 37.76 0.87
CA ASN A 428 -4.12 38.37 0.55
C ASN A 428 -2.96 37.39 0.29
N SER A 429 -3.20 36.07 0.31
CA SER A 429 -2.11 35.08 0.43
C SER A 429 -2.04 34.08 -0.73
N LYS A 430 -2.04 34.56 -1.98
CA LYS A 430 -1.76 33.71 -3.15
C LYS A 430 -0.25 33.53 -3.32
N ILE A 431 0.25 32.31 -3.09
CA ILE A 431 1.61 31.93 -3.45
C ILE A 431 1.69 31.77 -4.97
N LEU A 432 2.62 32.46 -5.61
CA LEU A 432 2.73 32.44 -7.07
C LEU A 432 3.70 31.36 -7.55
N TRP A 433 3.35 30.69 -8.64
CA TRP A 433 4.35 29.96 -9.41
C TRP A 433 5.19 30.96 -10.21
N ILE A 434 6.52 30.82 -10.16
CA ILE A 434 7.46 31.67 -10.87
C ILE A 434 8.21 30.80 -11.89
N SER A 435 8.26 31.25 -13.15
CA SER A 435 8.91 30.46 -14.20
C SER A 435 10.41 30.35 -13.94
N PHE A 436 10.98 29.17 -14.22
CA PHE A 436 12.44 28.99 -14.16
C PHE A 436 13.18 29.98 -15.07
N LYS A 437 12.56 30.38 -16.19
CA LYS A 437 13.10 31.39 -17.11
C LYS A 437 13.22 32.78 -16.49
N ASP A 438 12.45 33.07 -15.44
CA ASP A 438 12.44 34.37 -14.77
C ASP A 438 13.45 34.36 -13.60
N ILE A 439 13.59 33.23 -12.92
CA ILE A 439 14.49 33.08 -11.76
C ILE A 439 15.97 33.02 -12.16
N VAL A 440 16.30 32.37 -13.28
CA VAL A 440 17.68 32.25 -13.77
C VAL A 440 18.33 33.63 -13.99
N PRO A 441 17.75 34.55 -14.79
CA PRO A 441 18.31 35.89 -14.93
C PRO A 441 18.22 36.69 -13.64
N ALA A 442 17.15 36.54 -12.84
CA ALA A 442 17.01 37.23 -11.57
C ALA A 442 18.15 36.95 -10.59
N THR A 443 18.74 35.75 -10.65
CA THR A 443 19.85 35.31 -9.78
C THR A 443 21.22 35.37 -10.46
N ASP A 444 21.31 35.98 -11.65
CA ASP A 444 22.50 36.01 -12.51
C ASP A 444 23.07 34.59 -12.75
N GLY A 445 22.20 33.68 -13.17
CA GLY A 445 22.57 32.29 -13.43
C GLY A 445 22.92 31.48 -12.17
N PHE A 446 22.41 31.88 -10.99
CA PHE A 446 22.82 31.34 -9.69
C PHE A 446 24.30 31.56 -9.41
N SER A 447 24.81 32.76 -9.72
CA SER A 447 26.21 33.14 -9.46
C SER A 447 26.59 33.04 -7.99
N ASP A 448 27.81 32.60 -7.71
CA ASP A 448 28.37 32.53 -6.36
C ASP A 448 28.46 33.92 -5.69
N SER A 449 28.54 35.00 -6.48
CA SER A 449 28.51 36.38 -5.96
C SER A 449 27.18 36.77 -5.31
N ASN A 450 26.10 36.03 -5.62
CA ASN A 450 24.76 36.26 -5.09
C ASN A 450 24.43 35.32 -3.93
N VAL A 451 25.35 34.48 -3.46
CA VAL A 451 25.06 33.53 -2.38
C VAL A 451 24.91 34.26 -1.04
N LEU A 452 23.74 34.08 -0.41
CA LEU A 452 23.43 34.61 0.91
C LEU A 452 23.69 33.59 2.02
N GLY A 453 23.62 32.29 1.71
CA GLY A 453 23.88 31.22 2.66
C GLY A 453 23.87 29.82 2.03
N ARG A 454 24.57 28.88 2.69
CA ARG A 454 24.61 27.46 2.31
C ARG A 454 24.25 26.61 3.53
N GLY A 455 23.37 25.63 3.35
CA GLY A 455 22.99 24.70 4.42
C GLY A 455 22.67 23.30 3.89
N GLY A 456 22.36 22.37 4.80
CA GLY A 456 22.08 20.97 4.44
C GLY A 456 20.88 20.75 3.52
N PHE A 457 20.02 21.77 3.38
CA PHE A 457 18.80 21.73 2.55
C PHE A 457 18.90 22.55 1.26
N GLY A 458 20.05 23.16 0.95
CA GLY A 458 20.22 23.93 -0.28
C GLY A 458 21.08 25.18 -0.14
N VAL A 459 21.14 25.94 -1.23
CA VAL A 459 21.86 27.22 -1.33
C VAL A 459 20.84 28.34 -1.53
N VAL A 460 21.00 29.44 -0.80
CA VAL A 460 20.14 30.63 -0.92
C VAL A 460 20.89 31.69 -1.70
N TYR A 461 20.27 32.20 -2.76
CA TYR A 461 20.79 33.24 -3.64
C TYR A 461 19.94 34.49 -3.51
N LYS A 462 20.57 35.67 -3.54
CA LYS A 462 19.90 36.93 -3.79
C LYS A 462 19.47 36.98 -5.24
N GLY A 463 18.25 37.41 -5.51
CA GLY A 463 17.80 37.69 -6.86
C GLY A 463 16.88 38.90 -6.96
N THR A 464 16.72 39.41 -8.18
CA THR A 464 15.83 40.54 -8.49
C THR A 464 14.89 40.14 -9.62
N LEU A 465 13.60 39.99 -9.30
CA LEU A 465 12.56 39.63 -10.28
C LEU A 465 12.18 40.82 -11.18
N GLU A 466 11.50 40.54 -12.29
CA GLU A 466 10.94 41.58 -13.17
C GLU A 466 10.07 42.56 -12.35
N GLY A 467 10.31 43.86 -12.54
CA GLY A 467 9.70 44.92 -11.72
C GLY A 467 10.55 45.39 -10.52
N GLY A 468 11.78 44.90 -10.37
CA GLY A 468 12.75 45.40 -9.37
C GLY A 468 12.56 44.84 -7.96
N LYS A 469 11.79 43.77 -7.81
CA LYS A 469 11.51 43.14 -6.51
C LYS A 469 12.67 42.22 -6.10
N GLU A 470 13.35 42.56 -5.01
CA GLU A 470 14.37 41.70 -4.41
C GLU A 470 13.75 40.47 -3.73
N VAL A 471 14.36 39.31 -3.92
CA VAL A 471 13.92 38.03 -3.39
C VAL A 471 15.09 37.16 -2.94
N ASP A 472 14.85 36.30 -1.96
CA ASP A 472 15.76 35.23 -1.56
C ASP A 472 15.34 33.93 -2.24
N VAL A 473 16.16 33.44 -3.16
CA VAL A 473 15.90 32.21 -3.93
C VAL A 473 16.66 31.05 -3.31
N LYS A 474 15.95 30.18 -2.60
CA LYS A 474 16.49 28.94 -2.07
C LYS A 474 16.42 27.86 -3.14
N ARG A 475 17.58 27.47 -3.66
CA ARG A 475 17.77 26.32 -4.55
C ARG A 475 18.04 25.09 -3.72
N LEU A 476 17.11 24.16 -3.72
CA LEU A 476 17.29 22.89 -3.01
C LEU A 476 18.34 22.06 -3.75
N THR A 477 19.33 21.54 -3.01
CA THR A 477 20.36 20.67 -3.58
C THR A 477 19.74 19.37 -4.12
N LYS A 478 20.36 18.78 -5.14
CA LYS A 478 20.10 17.38 -5.54
C LYS A 478 20.53 16.45 -4.40
N CYS A 479 19.65 16.28 -3.43
CA CYS A 479 19.73 15.22 -2.43
C CYS A 479 18.58 14.24 -2.70
N SER A 480 18.84 12.98 -2.39
CA SER A 480 18.06 11.75 -2.60
C SER A 480 16.53 11.84 -2.41
N ASP A 481 15.82 10.76 -2.77
CA ASP A 481 14.35 10.56 -2.87
C ASP A 481 13.44 11.12 -1.74
N HIS A 482 14.00 11.71 -0.68
CA HIS A 482 13.31 12.47 0.37
C HIS A 482 13.07 13.96 0.02
N GLY A 483 13.72 14.51 -1.02
CA GLY A 483 13.64 15.94 -1.36
C GLY A 483 12.24 16.44 -1.76
N MET A 484 11.39 15.57 -2.31
CA MET A 484 9.98 15.92 -2.62
C MET A 484 9.12 16.04 -1.35
N GLY A 485 9.38 15.21 -0.33
CA GLY A 485 8.69 15.29 0.95
C GLY A 485 9.01 16.60 1.68
N HIS A 486 10.29 16.98 1.71
CA HIS A 486 10.72 18.26 2.30
C HIS A 486 10.20 19.47 1.53
N PHE A 487 10.28 19.46 0.19
CA PHE A 487 9.72 20.52 -0.64
C PHE A 487 8.22 20.67 -0.45
N ARG A 488 7.46 19.57 -0.43
CA ARG A 488 6.00 19.59 -0.19
C ARG A 488 5.67 20.08 1.22
N ASN A 489 6.40 19.61 2.23
CA ASN A 489 6.21 20.09 3.61
C ASN A 489 6.54 21.58 3.73
N GLU A 490 7.63 22.06 3.14
CA GLU A 490 8.03 23.47 3.22
C GLU A 490 7.03 24.38 2.50
N VAL A 491 6.54 23.98 1.31
CA VAL A 491 5.48 24.71 0.59
C VAL A 491 4.17 24.69 1.38
N VAL A 492 3.72 23.54 1.89
CA VAL A 492 2.43 23.42 2.61
C VAL A 492 2.47 24.08 3.99
N LEU A 493 3.55 23.94 4.75
CA LEU A 493 3.68 24.49 6.10
C LEU A 493 3.91 26.00 6.05
N ILE A 494 4.83 26.50 5.22
CA ILE A 494 5.11 27.94 5.15
C ILE A 494 3.94 28.68 4.49
N ALA A 495 3.21 28.05 3.56
CA ALA A 495 1.96 28.63 3.04
C ALA A 495 0.92 28.90 4.12
N LYS A 496 0.85 28.03 5.13
CA LYS A 496 -0.11 28.11 6.23
C LYS A 496 0.40 28.94 7.42
N LEU A 497 1.70 29.22 7.49
CA LEU A 497 2.35 29.91 8.61
C LEU A 497 2.69 31.34 8.24
N GLN A 498 1.70 32.24 8.36
CA GLN A 498 1.95 33.68 8.31
C GLN A 498 2.17 34.22 9.72
N HIS A 499 3.42 34.51 10.05
CA HIS A 499 3.79 35.08 11.33
C HIS A 499 4.81 36.18 11.12
N ARG A 500 4.72 37.26 11.90
CA ARG A 500 5.63 38.43 11.84
C ARG A 500 7.13 38.11 11.95
N ASN A 501 7.46 36.94 12.49
CA ASN A 501 8.84 36.47 12.68
C ASN A 501 9.22 35.31 11.74
N LEU A 502 8.37 34.96 10.78
CA LEU A 502 8.64 33.95 9.76
C LEU A 502 8.74 34.61 8.38
N VAL A 503 9.72 34.19 7.60
CA VAL A 503 9.95 34.75 6.26
C VAL A 503 8.82 34.31 5.34
N ARG A 504 8.20 35.29 4.67
CA ARG A 504 7.08 35.02 3.78
C ARG A 504 7.56 34.36 2.50
N LEU A 505 6.93 33.24 2.15
CA LEU A 505 7.11 32.60 0.85
C LEU A 505 6.32 33.37 -0.21
N LEU A 506 7.00 33.87 -1.23
CA LEU A 506 6.41 34.61 -2.35
C LEU A 506 5.99 33.68 -3.48
N GLY A 507 6.77 32.62 -3.71
CA GLY A 507 6.52 31.71 -4.80
C GLY A 507 7.42 30.50 -4.85
N TYR A 508 7.13 29.61 -5.79
CA TYR A 508 7.89 28.39 -6.01
C TYR A 508 8.10 28.10 -7.50
N CYS A 509 9.12 27.29 -7.80
CA CYS A 509 9.38 26.82 -9.15
C CYS A 509 9.83 25.35 -9.13
N ILE A 510 9.24 24.56 -10.02
CA ILE A 510 9.63 23.18 -10.29
C ILE A 510 9.95 23.07 -11.78
N HIS A 511 11.21 22.75 -12.11
CA HIS A 511 11.66 22.62 -13.50
C HIS A 511 12.62 21.45 -13.66
N GLY A 512 12.14 20.33 -14.22
CA GLY A 512 12.93 19.10 -14.31
C GLY A 512 13.32 18.59 -12.92
N ALA A 513 14.62 18.57 -12.62
CA ALA A 513 15.12 18.21 -11.29
C ALA A 513 15.18 19.40 -10.30
N GLU A 514 15.11 20.64 -10.81
CA GLU A 514 15.23 21.87 -10.03
C GLU A 514 13.97 22.12 -9.19
N LYS A 515 14.19 22.45 -7.92
CA LYS A 515 13.14 22.83 -6.97
C LYS A 515 13.60 24.11 -6.27
N LEU A 516 12.88 25.19 -6.49
CA LEU A 516 13.25 26.53 -6.02
C LEU A 516 12.10 27.11 -5.20
N LEU A 517 12.45 27.81 -4.14
CA LEU A 517 11.54 28.59 -3.29
C LEU A 517 12.00 30.04 -3.29
N SER A 518 11.08 30.97 -3.52
CA SER A 518 11.36 32.41 -3.54
C SER A 518 10.69 33.06 -2.35
N TYR A 519 11.49 33.67 -1.49
CA TYR A 519 11.06 34.36 -0.28
C TYR A 519 11.23 35.86 -0.42
N GLU A 520 10.59 36.62 0.47
CA GLU A 520 10.94 38.03 0.65
C GLU A 520 12.40 38.18 1.06
N TYR A 521 13.09 39.12 0.42
CA TYR A 521 14.49 39.43 0.72
C TYR A 521 14.63 39.88 2.18
N LEU A 522 15.54 39.24 2.91
CA LEU A 522 15.88 39.64 4.27
C LEU A 522 17.18 40.45 4.30
N PRO A 523 17.13 41.78 4.49
CA PRO A 523 18.34 42.60 4.51
C PRO A 523 19.26 42.32 5.71
N ASN A 524 18.72 41.76 6.80
CA ASN A 524 19.43 41.59 8.08
C ASN A 524 19.99 40.18 8.31
N LYS A 525 20.10 39.31 7.28
CA LYS A 525 20.56 37.91 7.41
C LYS A 525 19.69 37.06 8.35
N SER A 526 20.01 35.77 8.46
CA SER A 526 19.26 34.81 9.28
C SER A 526 19.56 34.98 10.78
N LEU A 527 18.65 34.51 11.64
CA LEU A 527 18.88 34.44 13.09
C LEU A 527 20.13 33.60 13.44
N ASP A 528 20.38 32.54 12.66
CA ASP A 528 21.57 31.69 12.76
C ASP A 528 22.87 32.50 12.74
N TYR A 529 22.96 33.53 11.90
CA TYR A 529 24.11 34.44 11.81
C TYR A 529 24.36 35.30 13.07
N PHE A 530 23.32 35.51 13.90
CA PHE A 530 23.46 36.28 15.14
C PHE A 530 23.64 35.39 16.37
N LEU A 531 23.25 34.11 16.27
CA LEU A 531 23.36 33.14 17.36
C LEU A 531 24.68 32.35 17.32
N PHE A 532 25.30 32.22 16.14
CA PHE A 532 26.56 31.53 15.88
C PHE A 532 27.47 32.40 15.02
#